data_AF-A0A0F9CL57-F1
#
_entry.id   AF-A0A0F9CL57-F1
#
_cell.length_a   1.000
_cell.length_b   1.000
_cell.length_c   1.000
_cell.angle_alpha   90.00
_cell.angle_beta   90.00
_cell.angle_gamma   90.00
#
_symmetry.space_group_name_H-M   'P 1'
#
loop_
_entity.id
_entity.type
_entity.pdbx_description
1 polymer ?
#
loop_
_entity_poly.entity_id
_entity_poly.type
_entity_poly.pdbx_seq_one_letter_code
_entity_poly.pdbx_strand_id
1 'polypeptide(L)' 'MKCIIHNENARDNLLHIETAGCIVNITVNLHNAEGKPTTVVEIIPDQYSNETWTLEGSRNNRIMKDWPIAR' A
#
# COMPACT_ATOMS: atom_id res chain seq x y z
N MET A 1 -10.80 -13.81 -8.96
CA MET A 1 -9.86 -13.26 -7.96
C MET A 1 -8.45 -13.68 -8.36
N LYS A 2 -7.52 -12.73 -8.55
CA LYS A 2 -6.10 -13.04 -8.75
C LYS A 2 -5.43 -13.09 -7.38
N CYS A 3 -4.69 -14.16 -7.09
CA CYS A 3 -3.89 -14.28 -5.88
C CYS A 3 -2.40 -14.12 -6.25
N ILE A 4 -1.69 -13.27 -5.53
CA ILE A 4 -0.23 -13.14 -5.60
C ILE A 4 0.28 -13.46 -4.20
N ILE A 5 1.22 -14.39 -4.11
CA ILE A 5 1.89 -14.76 -2.85
C ILE A 5 3.24 -14.03 -2.84
N HIS A 6 3.44 -13.17 -1.85
CA HIS A 6 4.69 -12.46 -1.62
C HIS A 6 5.13 -12.70 -0.18
N ASN A 7 6.20 -13.49 0.00
CA ASN A 7 6.65 -13.99 1.30
C ASN A 7 8.18 -14.07 1.34
N GLU A 8 8.73 -14.66 2.41
CA GLU A 8 10.17 -14.73 2.65
C GLU A 8 10.98 -15.41 1.54
N ASN A 9 10.33 -16.23 0.71
CA ASN A 9 10.96 -16.95 -0.40
C ASN A 9 10.87 -16.18 -1.74
N ALA A 10 10.32 -14.96 -1.74
CA ALA A 10 10.25 -14.13 -2.94
C ALA A 10 11.66 -13.78 -3.45
N ARG A 11 11.82 -13.74 -4.77
CA ARG A 11 13.09 -13.38 -5.43
C ARG A 11 13.53 -11.96 -5.05
N ASP A 12 12.56 -11.04 -5.01
CA ASP A 12 12.75 -9.65 -4.64
C ASP A 12 11.97 -9.39 -3.35
N ASN A 13 12.52 -8.56 -2.46
CA ASN A 13 11.87 -8.27 -1.17
C ASN A 13 10.66 -7.34 -1.31
N LEU A 14 10.54 -6.60 -2.41
CA LEU A 14 9.48 -5.61 -2.64
C LEU A 14 8.50 -6.09 -3.71
N LEU A 15 7.21 -6.13 -3.37
CA LEU A 15 6.12 -6.18 -4.34
C LEU A 15 5.50 -4.79 -4.45
N HIS A 16 5.62 -4.21 -5.65
CA HIS A 16 5.07 -2.91 -5.99
C HIS A 16 3.80 -3.08 -6.83
N ILE A 17 2.70 -2.47 -6.39
CA ILE A 17 1.41 -2.52 -7.07
C ILE A 17 0.92 -1.09 -7.28
N GLU A 18 0.77 -0.69 -8.53
CA GLU A 18 0.05 0.53 -8.89
C GLU A 18 -1.43 0.20 -9.11
N THR A 19 -2.32 1.01 -8.55
CA THR A 19 -3.76 0.88 -8.76
C THR A 19 -4.41 2.26 -8.87
N ALA A 20 -5.71 2.31 -9.14
CA ALA A 20 -6.44 3.56 -9.21
C ALA A 20 -6.38 4.28 -7.86
N GLY A 21 -5.75 5.46 -7.83
CA GLY A 21 -5.70 6.34 -6.67
C GLY A 21 -4.64 6.02 -5.63
N CYS A 22 -3.83 4.96 -5.79
CA CYS A 22 -2.71 4.71 -4.88
C CYS A 22 -1.64 3.76 -5.44
N ILE A 23 -0.51 3.73 -4.70
CA ILE A 23 0.52 2.70 -4.77
C ILE A 23 0.42 1.85 -3.50
N VAL A 24 0.61 0.54 -3.65
CA VAL A 24 0.78 -0.40 -2.52
C VAL A 24 2.15 -1.06 -2.64
N ASN A 25 2.98 -0.88 -1.61
CA ASN A 25 4.26 -1.53 -1.46
C ASN A 25 4.17 -2.58 -0.35
N ILE A 26 4.57 -3.81 -0.65
CA ILE A 26 4.68 -4.89 0.34
C ILE A 26 6.13 -5.34 0.41
N THR A 27 6.78 -5.13 1.55
CA THR A 27 8.18 -5.49 1.78
C THR A 27 8.29 -6.62 2.79
N VAL A 28 8.89 -7.73 2.37
CA VAL A 28 9.13 -8.94 3.17
C VAL A 28 10.61 -9.06 3.57
N ASN A 29 10.96 -10.09 4.37
CA ASN A 29 12.31 -10.32 4.88
C ASN A 29 12.89 -9.19 5.75
N LEU A 30 12.02 -8.37 6.33
CA LEU A 30 12.42 -7.33 7.27
C LEU A 30 12.45 -7.88 8.69
N HIS A 31 13.20 -7.19 9.55
CA HIS A 31 13.22 -7.44 10.99
C HIS A 31 13.02 -6.13 11.73
N ASN A 32 12.27 -6.16 12.84
CA ASN A 32 12.16 -5.00 13.71
C ASN A 32 13.43 -4.82 14.57
N ALA A 33 13.46 -3.78 15.41
CA ALA A 33 14.60 -3.50 16.29
C ALA A 33 14.92 -4.63 17.30
N GLU A 34 13.97 -5.52 17.57
CA GLU A 34 14.14 -6.70 18.44
C GLU A 34 14.59 -7.95 17.66
N GLY A 35 14.80 -7.84 16.35
CA GLY A 35 15.15 -8.98 15.50
C GLY A 35 13.97 -9.90 15.16
N LYS A 36 12.72 -9.50 15.41
CA LYS A 36 11.54 -10.28 15.03
C LYS A 36 11.21 -10.04 13.54
N PRO A 37 10.92 -11.10 12.75
CA PRO A 37 10.48 -10.95 11.37
C PRO A 37 9.26 -10.04 11.28
N THR A 38 9.27 -9.14 10.30
CA THR A 38 8.17 -8.23 10.04
C THR A 38 7.94 -8.10 8.54
N THR A 39 6.71 -7.73 8.18
CA THR A 39 6.33 -7.34 6.83
C THR A 39 5.79 -5.93 6.91
N VAL A 40 6.25 -5.06 6.01
CA VAL A 40 5.76 -3.68 5.91
C VAL A 40 4.81 -3.61 4.74
N VAL A 41 3.61 -3.08 4.99
CA VAL A 41 2.62 -2.75 3.97
C VAL A 41 2.44 -1.24 4.00
N GLU A 42 2.86 -0.59 2.93
CA GLU A 42 2.73 0.85 2.75
C GLU A 42 1.69 1.12 1.66
N ILE A 43 0.76 2.04 1.94
CA ILE A 43 -0.26 2.47 1.00
C ILE A 43 -0.10 3.97 0.84
N ILE A 44 0.25 4.40 -0.37
CA ILE A 44 0.54 5.80 -0.70
C ILE A 44 -0.58 6.28 -1.63
N PRO A 45 -1.51 7.13 -1.16
CA PRO A 45 -2.49 7.76 -2.03
C PRO A 45 -1.79 8.55 -3.14
N ASP A 46 -2.38 8.57 -4.33
CA ASP A 46 -1.90 9.39 -5.43
C ASP A 46 -2.02 10.88 -5.06
N GLN A 47 -0.88 11.57 -5.09
CA GLN A 47 -0.77 13.00 -4.80
C GLN A 47 -0.42 13.83 -6.04
N TYR A 48 -0.22 13.18 -7.19
CA TYR A 48 0.27 13.82 -8.41
C TYR A 48 -0.80 13.99 -9.48
N SER A 49 -1.95 13.31 -9.35
CA SER A 49 -3.10 13.56 -10.20
C SER A 49 -3.87 14.82 -9.77
N ASN A 50 -4.68 15.37 -10.69
CA ASN A 50 -5.62 16.45 -10.40
C ASN A 50 -6.80 15.98 -9.52
N GLU A 51 -6.76 14.75 -9.04
CA GLU A 51 -7.78 14.11 -8.22
C GLU A 51 -7.24 13.96 -6.81
N THR A 52 -8.05 14.26 -5.80
CA THR A 52 -7.62 14.07 -4.41
C THR A 52 -8.04 12.68 -3.95
N TRP A 53 -7.04 11.89 -3.54
CA TRP A 53 -7.24 10.56 -2.96
C TRP A 53 -6.77 10.55 -1.51
N THR A 54 -7.57 9.97 -0.62
CA THR A 54 -7.29 9.89 0.81
C THR A 54 -7.23 8.45 1.29
N LEU A 55 -6.32 8.19 2.23
CA LEU A 55 -6.23 6.92 2.95
C LEU A 55 -7.04 7.03 4.25
N GLU A 56 -8.08 6.23 4.39
CA GLU A 56 -8.86 6.14 5.62
C GLU A 56 -8.78 4.72 6.20
N GLY A 57 -8.53 4.62 7.51
CA GLY A 57 -8.57 3.36 8.24
C GLY A 57 -7.31 3.09 9.06
N SER A 58 -7.41 2.10 9.94
CA SER A 58 -6.30 1.62 10.77
C SER A 58 -6.00 0.13 10.57
N ARG A 59 -7.06 -0.68 10.41
CA ARG A 59 -6.96 -2.13 10.10
C ARG A 59 -7.52 -2.49 8.72
N ASN A 60 -8.50 -1.72 8.25
CA ASN A 60 -9.17 -1.90 6.96
C ASN A 60 -8.99 -0.62 6.14
N ASN A 61 -7.76 -0.43 5.64
CA ASN A 61 -7.41 0.75 4.87
C ASN A 61 -8.25 0.84 3.59
N ARG A 62 -8.75 2.04 3.30
CA ARG A 62 -9.54 2.37 2.12
C ARG A 62 -8.89 3.55 1.42
N ILE A 63 -8.82 3.46 0.10
CA ILE A 63 -8.46 4.59 -0.76
C ILE A 63 -9.76 5.16 -1.31
N MET A 64 -10.01 6.42 -0.98
CA MET A 64 -11.24 7.12 -1.34
C MET A 64 -10.91 8.29 -2.23
N LYS A 65 -11.70 8.44 -3.30
CA LYS A 65 -11.65 9.64 -4.14
C LYS A 65 -12.51 10.70 -3.48
N ASP A 66 -11.94 11.87 -3.24
CA ASP A 66 -12.75 12.99 -2.78
C ASP A 66 -13.56 13.55 -3.97
N TRP A 67 -14.83 13.88 -3.70
CA TRP A 67 -15.64 14.57 -4.68
C TRP A 67 -15.21 16.02 -4.73
N PRO A 68 -15.15 16.65 -5.92
CA PRO A 68 -14.93 18.08 -6.01
C PRO A 68 -16.03 18.78 -5.19
N ILE A 69 -15.62 19.54 -4.18
CA ILE A 69 -16.54 20.38 -3.41
C ILE A 69 -17.14 21.35 -4.43
N ALA A 70 -18.43 21.21 -4.74
CA ALA A 70 -19.15 22.18 -5.55
C ALA A 70 -19.06 23.52 -4.83
N ARG A 71 -18.31 24.46 -5.42
CA ARG A 71 -18.27 25.86 -4.98
C ARG A 71 -19.50 26.60 -5.46
#